data_AF-A0A2N0EUN5-F1
#
_entry.id   AF-A0A2N0EUN5-F1
#
_cell.length_a   1.000
_cell.length_b   1.000
_cell.length_c   1.000
_cell.angle_alpha   90.00
_cell.angle_beta   90.00
_cell.angle_gamma   90.00
#
_symmetry.space_group_name_H-M   'P 1'
#
loop_
_entity.id
_entity.type
_entity.pdbx_description
1 polymer ?
#
loop_
_entity_poly.entity_id
_entity_poly.type
_entity_poly.pdbx_seq_one_letter_code
_entity_poly.pdbx_strand_id
1 'polypeptide(L)'
;MLLFLAMGVCLGQHPGNGECALHPENKAWILQYKKAESQENQIDMVVQKIIADTDYFVEHPEMANLDDRRVFGKMACTTDCSIRFALVYEKKKGLVIDLKKNPELAELILEFNSENIESIHLNEYNDKDIYSPAALKRSGIILYTSDRDLKKKIRKAVKNMSKT
;
A
#
# COMPACT_ATOMS: atom_id res chain seq x y z
N MET A 1 -27.18 29.71 -39.22
CA MET A 1 -26.82 28.28 -39.11
C MET A 1 -25.33 28.16 -39.39
N LEU A 2 -24.51 28.02 -38.34
CA LEU A 2 -23.12 27.57 -38.45
C LEU A 2 -22.75 26.93 -37.10
N LEU A 3 -22.75 25.60 -37.09
CA LEU A 3 -22.22 24.79 -36.00
C LEU A 3 -20.70 24.89 -36.03
N PHE A 4 -20.09 25.33 -34.94
CA PHE A 4 -18.72 24.96 -34.60
C PHE A 4 -18.75 24.06 -33.38
N LEU A 5 -18.84 22.75 -33.65
CA LEU A 5 -18.51 21.68 -32.70
C LEU A 5 -16.99 21.69 -32.52
N ALA A 6 -16.49 22.43 -31.54
CA ALA A 6 -15.15 22.22 -31.03
C ALA A 6 -15.20 20.98 -30.11
N MET A 7 -14.97 19.81 -30.68
CA MET A 7 -14.60 18.63 -29.90
C MET A 7 -13.23 18.90 -29.30
N GLY A 8 -13.22 19.40 -28.07
CA GLY A 8 -12.07 19.36 -27.20
C GLY A 8 -11.80 17.90 -26.85
N VAL A 9 -11.01 17.22 -27.67
CA VAL A 9 -10.40 15.95 -27.29
C VAL A 9 -9.39 16.30 -26.21
N CYS A 10 -9.80 16.25 -24.94
CA CYS A 10 -8.87 16.15 -23.83
C CYS A 10 -8.21 14.78 -23.94
N LEU A 11 -7.20 14.68 -24.80
CA LEU A 11 -6.18 13.66 -24.65
C LEU A 11 -5.53 13.94 -23.30
N GLY A 12 -5.87 13.14 -22.29
CA GLY A 12 -5.10 13.05 -21.07
C GLY A 12 -3.69 12.64 -21.46
N GLN A 13 -2.82 13.64 -21.65
CA GLN A 13 -1.39 13.41 -21.76
C GLN A 13 -0.98 12.87 -20.40
N HIS A 14 -0.87 11.54 -20.28
CA HIS A 14 -0.17 10.94 -19.16
C HIS A 14 1.24 11.54 -19.20
N PRO A 15 1.67 12.29 -18.17
CA PRO A 15 3.01 12.85 -18.18
C PRO A 15 3.98 11.67 -18.09
N GLY A 16 4.47 11.24 -19.26
CA GLY A 16 5.54 10.25 -19.44
C GLY A 16 6.90 10.74 -18.97
N ASN A 17 6.93 11.50 -17.87
CA ASN A 17 8.14 11.69 -17.09
C ASN A 17 8.23 10.47 -16.19
N GLY A 18 9.14 9.53 -16.51
CA GLY A 18 9.27 8.20 -15.88
C GLY A 18 9.61 8.14 -14.39
N GLU A 19 9.08 9.04 -13.56
CA GLU A 19 9.00 8.88 -12.11
C GLU A 19 7.65 8.24 -11.75
N CYS A 20 7.68 7.21 -10.90
CA CYS A 20 6.47 6.57 -10.40
C CYS A 20 5.62 7.56 -9.58
N ALA A 21 4.38 7.80 -10.00
CA ALA A 21 3.45 8.72 -9.34
C ALA A 21 3.19 8.35 -7.87
N LEU A 22 3.31 7.07 -7.51
CA LEU A 22 3.15 6.60 -6.13
C LEU A 22 4.21 7.16 -5.17
N HIS A 23 5.41 7.54 -5.62
CA HIS A 23 6.44 8.08 -4.72
C HIS A 23 6.03 9.41 -4.05
N PRO A 24 5.73 10.48 -4.82
CA PRO A 24 5.27 11.73 -4.23
C PRO A 24 3.94 11.58 -3.49
N GLU A 25 3.03 10.73 -3.97
CA GLU A 25 1.75 10.46 -3.31
C GLU A 25 1.92 9.75 -1.96
N ASN A 26 2.76 8.71 -1.89
CA ASN A 26 3.04 8.00 -0.64
C ASN A 26 3.76 8.90 0.37
N LYS A 27 4.66 9.77 -0.10
CA LYS A 27 5.31 10.77 0.75
C LYS A 27 4.29 11.76 1.32
N ALA A 28 3.39 12.28 0.50
CA ALA A 28 2.33 13.18 0.95
C ALA A 28 1.37 12.48 1.93
N TRP A 29 0.97 11.24 1.64
CA TRP A 29 0.13 10.44 2.52
C TRP A 29 0.80 10.19 3.87
N ILE A 30 2.09 9.82 3.91
CA ILE A 30 2.85 9.63 5.15
C ILE A 30 2.89 10.92 5.99
N LEU A 31 3.06 12.08 5.34
CA LEU A 31 3.03 13.37 6.04
C LEU A 31 1.67 13.66 6.69
N GLN A 32 0.56 13.23 6.09
CA GLN A 32 -0.76 13.34 6.68
C GLN A 32 -0.97 12.30 7.79
N TYR A 33 -0.55 11.05 7.56
CA TYR A 33 -0.61 9.97 8.54
C TYR A 33 0.09 10.34 9.86
N LYS A 34 1.25 10.99 9.78
CA LYS A 34 2.00 11.48 10.96
C LYS A 34 1.30 12.60 11.73
N LYS A 35 0.34 13.29 11.11
CA LYS A 35 -0.44 14.38 11.72
C LYS A 35 -1.78 13.90 12.29
N ALA A 36 -2.12 12.62 12.12
CA ALA A 36 -3.36 12.05 12.63
C ALA A 36 -3.46 12.26 14.15
N GLU A 37 -4.62 12.75 14.60
CA GLU A 37 -4.85 13.16 15.99
C GLU A 37 -5.01 11.99 16.97
N SER A 38 -5.32 10.79 16.46
CA SER A 38 -5.57 9.61 17.27
C SER A 38 -5.09 8.33 16.57
N GLN A 39 -4.90 7.27 17.34
CA GLN A 39 -4.60 5.94 16.82
C GLN A 39 -5.76 5.40 15.96
N GLU A 40 -7.02 5.71 16.32
CA GLU A 40 -8.19 5.37 15.52
C GLU A 40 -8.11 5.98 14.12
N ASN A 41 -7.79 7.29 14.03
CA ASN A 41 -7.57 7.97 12.75
C ASN A 41 -6.42 7.33 11.96
N GLN A 42 -5.33 6.93 12.64
CA GLN A 42 -4.22 6.23 11.98
C GLN A 42 -4.65 4.88 11.41
N ILE A 43 -5.46 4.11 12.13
CA ILE A 43 -5.98 2.81 11.68
C ILE A 43 -6.87 3.00 10.46
N ASP A 44 -7.82 3.94 10.51
CA ASP A 44 -8.71 4.24 9.40
C ASP A 44 -7.94 4.64 8.13
N MET A 45 -6.94 5.52 8.28
CA MET A 45 -6.07 5.92 7.18
C MET A 45 -5.31 4.73 6.58
N VAL A 46 -4.84 3.80 7.43
CA VAL A 46 -4.13 2.59 6.99
C VAL A 46 -5.05 1.66 6.24
N VAL A 47 -6.27 1.40 6.75
CA VAL A 47 -7.26 0.53 6.08
C VAL A 47 -7.63 1.11 4.72
N GLN A 48 -7.93 2.41 4.65
CA GLN A 48 -8.24 3.10 3.39
C GLN A 48 -7.07 3.01 2.40
N LYS A 49 -5.83 3.17 2.89
CA LYS A 49 -4.64 3.08 2.04
C LYS A 49 -4.37 1.67 1.52
N ILE A 50 -4.61 0.63 2.33
CA ILE A 50 -4.50 -0.77 1.88
C ILE A 50 -5.45 -1.03 0.71
N ILE A 51 -6.70 -0.56 0.82
CA ILE A 51 -7.73 -0.73 -0.22
C ILE A 51 -7.32 0.06 -1.48
N ALA A 52 -7.01 1.35 -1.33
CA ALA A 52 -6.61 2.22 -2.44
C ALA A 52 -5.37 1.70 -3.18
N ASP A 53 -4.32 1.27 -2.47
CA ASP A 53 -3.11 0.70 -3.09
C ASP A 53 -3.42 -0.64 -3.79
N THR A 54 -4.39 -1.42 -3.31
CA THR A 54 -4.82 -2.66 -3.97
C THR A 54 -5.51 -2.34 -5.30
N ASP A 55 -6.45 -1.39 -5.29
CA ASP A 55 -7.24 -1.01 -6.46
C ASP A 55 -6.39 -0.30 -7.53
N TYR A 56 -5.41 0.51 -7.11
CA TYR A 56 -4.49 1.20 -8.02
C TYR A 56 -3.81 0.27 -9.03
N PHE A 57 -3.32 -0.90 -8.58
CA PHE A 57 -2.67 -1.86 -9.48
C PHE A 57 -3.66 -2.73 -10.27
N VAL A 58 -4.95 -2.66 -9.96
CA VAL A 58 -6.02 -3.24 -10.80
C VAL A 58 -6.38 -2.27 -11.93
N GLU A 59 -6.46 -0.98 -11.63
CA GLU A 59 -6.76 0.08 -12.60
C GLU A 59 -5.59 0.40 -13.52
N HIS A 60 -4.35 0.20 -13.05
CA HIS A 60 -3.11 0.44 -13.78
C HIS A 60 -2.26 -0.85 -13.94
N PRO A 61 -2.78 -1.90 -14.63
CA PRO A 61 -2.08 -3.17 -14.75
C PRO A 61 -0.74 -3.07 -15.51
N GLU A 62 -0.59 -2.07 -16.39
CA GLU A 62 0.66 -1.73 -17.09
C GLU A 62 1.80 -1.32 -16.16
N MET A 63 1.47 -0.81 -14.96
CA MET A 63 2.43 -0.44 -13.93
C MET A 63 2.73 -1.60 -12.96
N ALA A 64 1.90 -2.64 -12.93
CA ALA A 64 2.10 -3.78 -12.05
C ALA A 64 3.20 -4.74 -12.55
N ASN A 65 3.56 -4.69 -13.84
CA ASN A 65 4.42 -5.71 -14.45
C ASN A 65 5.32 -5.14 -15.55
N LEU A 66 6.55 -4.76 -15.18
CA LEU A 66 7.62 -4.51 -16.12
C LEU A 66 8.90 -5.17 -15.61
N ASP A 67 9.12 -6.43 -16.01
CA ASP A 67 10.47 -7.02 -16.13
C ASP A 67 11.38 -6.23 -17.10
N ASP A 68 10.81 -5.20 -17.75
CA ASP A 68 11.54 -4.28 -18.62
C ASP A 68 12.38 -3.28 -17.81
N ARG A 69 13.57 -3.73 -17.42
CA ARG A 69 14.62 -2.89 -16.82
C ARG A 69 15.33 -1.98 -17.84
N ARG A 70 14.84 -1.84 -19.08
CA ARG A 70 15.57 -1.14 -20.16
C ARG A 70 15.62 0.38 -20.04
N VAL A 71 15.03 1.00 -19.01
CA VAL A 71 15.20 2.43 -18.76
C VAL A 71 16.35 2.62 -17.75
N PHE A 72 17.58 2.65 -18.27
CA PHE A 72 18.72 3.18 -17.52
C PHE A 72 18.37 4.60 -17.05
N GLY A 73 18.18 4.77 -15.74
CA GLY A 73 18.15 6.08 -15.09
C GLY A 73 16.84 6.51 -14.43
N LYS A 74 15.72 5.79 -14.57
CA LYS A 74 14.48 6.11 -13.83
C LYS A 74 13.74 4.85 -13.39
N MET A 75 13.43 4.75 -12.10
CA MET A 75 12.81 3.58 -11.49
C MET A 75 11.39 3.42 -12.04
N ALA A 76 11.16 2.37 -12.83
CA ALA A 76 9.83 2.02 -13.30
C ALA A 76 8.89 1.90 -12.09
N CYS A 77 7.67 2.42 -12.21
CA CYS A 77 6.65 2.25 -11.18
C CYS A 77 6.34 0.76 -11.10
N THR A 78 6.65 0.13 -9.96
CA THR A 78 6.36 -1.28 -9.70
C THR A 78 5.61 -1.42 -8.38
N THR A 79 5.22 -2.64 -8.05
CA THR A 79 4.68 -2.95 -6.71
C THR A 79 5.66 -2.63 -5.57
N ASP A 80 6.94 -2.42 -5.87
CA ASP A 80 7.91 -1.97 -4.87
C ASP A 80 7.77 -0.47 -4.55
N CYS A 81 7.03 0.31 -5.33
CA CYS A 81 6.75 1.71 -5.03
C CYS A 81 5.60 1.91 -4.03
N SER A 82 4.80 0.88 -3.75
CA SER A 82 3.68 0.93 -2.79
C SER A 82 4.16 0.88 -1.34
N ILE A 83 3.31 1.32 -0.41
CA ILE A 83 3.57 1.09 1.02
C ILE A 83 3.31 -0.39 1.32
N ARG A 84 4.23 -1.02 2.06
CA ARG A 84 4.03 -2.42 2.50
C ARG A 84 3.30 -2.46 3.84
N PHE A 85 2.25 -3.24 3.92
CA PHE A 85 1.49 -3.43 5.16
C PHE A 85 1.76 -4.80 5.75
N ALA A 86 1.94 -4.87 7.07
CA ALA A 86 2.13 -6.11 7.79
C ALA A 86 1.38 -6.10 9.12
N LEU A 87 0.93 -7.27 9.55
CA LEU A 87 0.26 -7.47 10.82
C LEU A 87 1.01 -8.49 11.65
N VAL A 88 1.47 -8.10 12.84
CA VAL A 88 2.12 -8.97 13.82
C VAL A 88 1.10 -9.33 14.90
N TYR A 89 0.87 -10.62 15.08
CA TYR A 89 -0.20 -11.13 15.96
C TYR A 89 0.32 -12.12 17.01
N GLU A 90 1.55 -12.62 16.87
CA GLU A 90 2.24 -13.37 17.92
C GLU A 90 3.75 -13.09 17.85
N LYS A 91 4.48 -13.48 18.89
CA LYS A 91 5.95 -13.44 18.90
C LYS A 91 6.48 -14.20 17.68
N LYS A 92 7.18 -13.50 16.79
CA LYS A 92 7.72 -14.01 15.52
C LYS A 92 6.68 -14.50 14.49
N LYS A 93 5.39 -14.21 14.68
CA LYS A 93 4.38 -14.45 13.64
C LYS A 93 3.74 -13.14 13.20
N GLY A 94 3.84 -12.91 11.90
CA GLY A 94 3.11 -11.87 11.22
C GLY A 94 2.79 -12.31 9.80
N LEU A 95 1.96 -11.52 9.15
CA LEU A 95 1.63 -11.69 7.74
C LEU A 95 1.77 -10.35 7.03
N VAL A 96 2.05 -10.42 5.73
CA VAL A 96 1.98 -9.26 4.85
C VAL A 96 0.54 -9.12 4.40
N ILE A 97 -0.02 -7.93 4.54
CA ILE A 97 -1.36 -7.62 4.03
C ILE A 97 -1.18 -7.28 2.55
N ASP A 98 -1.63 -8.20 1.69
CA ASP A 98 -1.64 -8.09 0.23
C ASP A 98 -2.97 -8.66 -0.24
N LEU A 99 -3.97 -7.79 -0.44
CA LEU A 99 -5.33 -8.19 -0.76
C LEU A 99 -5.45 -8.80 -2.17
N LYS A 100 -4.51 -8.49 -3.07
CA LYS A 100 -4.45 -9.10 -4.40
C LYS A 100 -4.04 -10.57 -4.30
N LYS A 101 -3.08 -10.90 -3.43
CA LYS A 101 -2.65 -12.29 -3.21
C LYS A 101 -3.59 -13.06 -2.27
N ASN A 102 -4.18 -12.37 -1.31
CA ASN A 102 -4.93 -12.96 -0.20
C ASN A 102 -6.24 -12.16 0.00
N PRO A 103 -7.22 -12.29 -0.90
CA PRO A 103 -8.44 -11.47 -0.89
C PRO A 103 -9.29 -11.69 0.37
N GLU A 104 -9.18 -12.84 1.03
CA GLU A 104 -9.82 -13.12 2.33
C GLU A 104 -9.33 -12.24 3.48
N LEU A 105 -8.22 -11.51 3.31
CA LEU A 105 -7.79 -10.49 4.25
C LEU A 105 -8.64 -9.21 4.18
N ALA A 106 -9.44 -9.01 3.11
CA ALA A 106 -10.25 -7.80 2.94
C ALA A 106 -11.28 -7.63 4.06
N GLU A 107 -12.01 -8.70 4.41
CA GLU A 107 -12.95 -8.65 5.54
C GLU A 107 -12.22 -8.43 6.88
N LEU A 108 -11.03 -9.02 7.03
CA LEU A 108 -10.25 -8.93 8.25
C LEU A 108 -9.76 -7.51 8.54
N ILE A 109 -9.27 -6.79 7.53
CA ILE A 109 -8.75 -5.42 7.73
C ILE A 109 -9.85 -4.43 8.11
N LEU A 110 -11.11 -4.68 7.70
CA LEU A 110 -12.26 -3.84 8.05
C LEU A 110 -12.64 -3.95 9.53
N GLU A 111 -12.15 -4.98 10.23
CA GLU A 111 -12.35 -5.11 11.66
C GLU A 111 -11.31 -4.37 12.50
N PHE A 112 -10.25 -3.83 11.89
CA PHE A 112 -9.20 -3.15 12.66
C PHE A 112 -9.75 -1.89 13.31
N ASN A 113 -9.47 -1.73 14.60
CA ASN A 113 -9.86 -0.56 15.37
C ASN A 113 -8.90 -0.34 16.56
N SER A 114 -9.08 0.76 17.27
CA SER A 114 -8.23 1.14 18.41
C SER A 114 -8.31 0.18 19.61
N GLU A 115 -9.35 -0.66 19.68
CA GLU A 115 -9.50 -1.67 20.75
C GLU A 115 -8.70 -2.95 20.46
N ASN A 116 -8.53 -3.31 19.18
CA ASN A 116 -7.90 -4.56 18.78
C ASN A 116 -6.51 -4.42 18.14
N ILE A 117 -6.12 -3.21 17.73
CA ILE A 117 -4.75 -2.88 17.33
C ILE A 117 -4.04 -2.19 18.50
N GLU A 118 -2.96 -2.81 18.98
CA GLU A 118 -2.17 -2.34 20.12
C GLU A 118 -1.22 -1.20 19.74
N SER A 119 -0.57 -1.31 18.58
CA SER A 119 0.35 -0.28 18.10
C SER A 119 0.51 -0.32 16.59
N ILE A 120 0.96 0.80 16.03
CA ILE A 120 1.29 0.94 14.62
C ILE A 120 2.70 1.52 14.50
N HIS A 121 3.57 0.85 13.74
CA HIS A 121 4.93 1.29 13.48
C HIS A 121 5.07 1.66 12.01
N LEU A 122 5.55 2.88 11.75
CA LEU A 122 5.89 3.37 10.43
C LEU A 122 7.40 3.23 10.21
N ASN A 123 7.80 2.57 9.13
CA ASN A 123 9.16 2.53 8.62
C ASN A 123 9.21 3.31 7.31
N GLU A 124 9.82 4.50 7.31
CA GLU A 124 9.90 5.34 6.12
C GLU A 124 11.06 4.95 5.23
N TYR A 125 10.81 4.95 3.93
CA TYR A 125 11.86 4.97 2.93
C TYR A 125 12.49 6.36 2.84
N ASN A 126 13.81 6.37 2.70
CA ASN A 126 14.59 7.57 2.44
C ASN A 126 15.49 7.35 1.23
N ASP A 127 15.35 8.21 0.22
CA ASP A 127 16.13 8.15 -1.02
C ASP A 127 17.65 8.21 -0.77
N LYS A 128 18.08 8.81 0.34
CA LYS A 128 19.51 8.87 0.73
C LYS A 128 20.07 7.51 1.11
N ASP A 129 19.22 6.54 1.45
CA ASP A 129 19.62 5.21 1.89
C ASP A 129 19.75 4.21 0.72
N ILE A 130 19.57 4.64 -0.53
CA ILE A 130 19.69 3.81 -1.74
C ILE A 130 21.02 3.05 -1.82
N TYR A 131 22.10 3.62 -1.28
CA TYR A 131 23.44 3.00 -1.29
C TYR A 131 23.67 1.99 -0.16
N SER A 132 22.73 1.86 0.78
CA SER A 132 22.79 0.84 1.82
C SER A 132 22.18 -0.46 1.30
N PRO A 133 22.94 -1.57 1.21
CA PRO A 133 22.41 -2.86 0.75
C PRO A 133 21.26 -3.39 1.62
N ALA A 134 21.18 -2.91 2.87
CA ALA A 134 20.17 -3.28 3.86
C ALA A 134 18.99 -2.30 3.91
N ALA A 135 19.03 -1.19 3.16
CA ALA A 135 17.94 -0.23 3.18
C ALA A 135 16.68 -0.81 2.57
N LEU A 136 15.55 -0.50 3.20
CA LEU A 136 14.25 -0.73 2.62
C LEU A 136 14.18 0.06 1.31
N LYS A 137 13.67 -0.54 0.25
CA LYS A 137 13.42 0.17 -1.03
C LYS A 137 12.06 0.88 -1.05
N ARG A 138 11.30 0.78 0.04
CA ARG A 138 9.94 1.28 0.18
C ARG A 138 9.52 1.46 1.64
N SER A 139 8.58 2.37 1.87
CA SER A 139 7.99 2.56 3.20
C SER A 139 7.12 1.37 3.59
N GLY A 140 6.94 1.16 4.89
CA GLY A 140 6.08 0.12 5.40
C GLY A 140 5.40 0.48 6.71
N ILE A 141 4.22 -0.11 6.93
CA ILE A 141 3.45 0.00 8.15
C ILE A 141 3.27 -1.38 8.76
N ILE A 142 3.59 -1.49 10.04
CA ILE A 142 3.45 -2.72 10.82
C ILE A 142 2.42 -2.46 11.92
N LEU A 143 1.29 -3.15 11.84
CA LEU A 143 0.29 -3.17 12.91
C LEU A 143 0.61 -4.32 13.87
N TYR A 144 0.42 -4.08 15.16
CA TYR A 144 0.57 -5.08 16.20
C TYR A 144 -0.76 -5.31 16.89
N THR A 145 -1.11 -6.57 17.13
CA THR A 145 -2.30 -6.93 17.89
C THR A 145 -2.01 -7.96 18.96
N SER A 146 -2.47 -7.69 20.18
CA SER A 146 -2.56 -8.68 21.24
C SER A 146 -3.97 -9.26 21.41
N ASP A 147 -4.96 -8.75 20.69
CA ASP A 147 -6.37 -9.14 20.81
C ASP A 147 -6.60 -10.62 20.48
N ARG A 148 -7.38 -11.28 21.33
CA ARG A 148 -7.58 -12.74 21.25
C ARG A 148 -8.46 -13.12 20.07
N ASP A 149 -9.50 -12.35 19.79
CA ASP A 149 -10.50 -12.71 18.79
C ASP A 149 -10.01 -12.38 17.39
N LEU A 150 -9.38 -11.22 17.21
CA LEU A 150 -8.67 -10.86 15.99
C LEU A 150 -7.58 -11.89 15.67
N LYS A 151 -6.78 -12.34 16.66
CA LYS A 151 -5.82 -13.45 16.47
C LYS A 151 -6.46 -14.74 15.97
N LYS A 152 -7.65 -15.11 16.44
CA LYS A 152 -8.35 -16.32 15.94
C LYS A 152 -8.74 -16.14 14.48
N LYS A 153 -9.27 -14.97 14.11
CA LYS A 153 -9.65 -14.63 12.73
C LYS A 153 -8.44 -14.63 11.80
N ILE A 154 -7.33 -14.02 12.23
CA ILE A 154 -6.04 -14.06 11.51
C ILE A 154 -5.59 -15.51 11.27
N ARG A 155 -5.54 -16.36 12.30
CA ARG A 155 -5.11 -17.76 12.15
C ARG A 155 -6.02 -18.55 11.20
N LYS A 156 -7.33 -18.28 11.22
CA LYS A 156 -8.30 -18.87 10.30
C LYS A 156 -8.02 -18.44 8.86
N ALA A 157 -7.81 -17.14 8.62
CA ALA A 157 -7.43 -16.61 7.32
C ALA A 157 -6.14 -17.27 6.81
N VAL A 158 -5.07 -17.29 7.63
CA VAL A 158 -3.78 -17.92 7.32
C VAL A 158 -3.93 -19.40 6.93
N LYS A 159 -4.75 -20.16 7.65
CA LYS A 159 -5.01 -21.57 7.33
C LYS A 159 -5.78 -21.76 6.02
N ASN A 160 -6.60 -20.79 5.62
CA ASN A 160 -7.30 -20.82 4.34
C ASN A 160 -6.34 -20.48 3.18
N MET A 161 -5.41 -19.54 3.39
CA MET A 161 -4.37 -19.21 2.39
C MET A 161 -3.54 -20.45 2.03
N SER A 162 -3.16 -21.25 3.02
CA SER A 162 -2.31 -22.45 2.79
C SER A 162 -3.02 -23.60 2.04
N LYS A 163 -4.31 -23.48 1.75
CA LYS A 163 -5.10 -24.51 1.05
C LYS A 163 -5.39 -24.16 -0.40
N THR A 164 -5.09 -22.93 -0.80
CA THR A 164 -5.29 -22.40 -2.16
C THR A 164 -3.97 -22.49 -2.92
#